data_AF-A0A9D1GAN1-F1
#
_entry.id   AF-A0A9D1GAN1-F1
#
_cell.length_a   1.000
_cell.length_b   1.000
_cell.length_c   1.000
_cell.angle_alpha   90.00
_cell.angle_beta   90.00
_cell.angle_gamma   90.00
#
_symmetry.space_group_name_H-M   'P 1'
#
loop_
_entity.id
_entity.type
_entity.pdbx_description
1 polymer ?
#
loop_
_entity_poly.entity_id
_entity_poly.type
_entity_poly.pdbx_seq_one_letter_code
_entity_poly.pdbx_strand_id
1 'polypeptide(L)'
;MLVESNSNSFESNISKEQNLHFDYLKCLFKQHNLEINDNKFKTLNIVDLNNRYTNLGLLLSDECPYSIKCAIFNGNNKLEFKDRKEFTGSVLKQANEAFEYLNLFNRIKGKIVGLERVDTRDYPEYALREALLNAIIHRL
;
A
#
# COMPACT_ATOMS: atom_id res chain seq x y z
N MET A 1 -13.99 17.63 -21.72
CA MET A 1 -13.45 16.67 -22.70
C MET A 1 -13.33 15.34 -21.97
N LEU A 2 -14.20 14.39 -22.29
CA LEU A 2 -14.14 13.04 -21.71
C LEU A 2 -12.93 12.36 -22.34
N VAL A 3 -11.96 11.98 -21.51
CA VAL A 3 -10.81 11.21 -21.97
C VAL A 3 -11.31 9.80 -22.24
N GLU A 4 -11.39 9.45 -23.53
CA GLU A 4 -11.55 8.06 -23.94
C GLU A 4 -10.47 7.22 -23.27
N SER A 5 -10.87 6.07 -22.73
CA SER A 5 -10.02 5.09 -22.08
C SER A 5 -8.98 4.54 -23.05
N ASN A 6 -7.92 5.30 -23.30
CA ASN A 6 -6.73 4.82 -23.97
C ASN A 6 -6.07 3.79 -23.06
N SER A 7 -5.79 2.62 -23.63
CA SER A 7 -5.23 1.42 -23.02
C SER A 7 -3.79 1.54 -22.50
N ASN A 8 -3.29 2.77 -22.26
CA ASN A 8 -2.00 2.97 -21.60
C ASN A 8 -2.24 3.34 -20.14
N SER A 9 -2.00 2.36 -19.26
CA SER A 9 -2.09 2.55 -17.82
C SER A 9 -1.09 3.61 -17.36
N PHE A 10 -1.44 4.41 -16.34
CA PHE A 10 -0.58 5.45 -15.78
C PHE A 10 0.81 4.88 -15.45
N GLU A 11 0.84 3.70 -14.87
CA GLU A 11 2.00 2.93 -14.41
C GLU A 11 2.99 2.62 -15.54
N SER A 12 2.48 2.43 -16.77
CA SER A 12 3.29 2.05 -17.94
C SER A 12 4.03 3.23 -18.56
N ASN A 13 3.62 4.47 -18.24
CA ASN A 13 4.28 5.67 -18.76
C ASN A 13 5.63 5.89 -18.09
N ILE A 14 6.54 6.59 -18.79
CA ILE A 14 7.85 6.95 -18.25
C ILE A 14 7.71 8.00 -17.16
N SER A 15 8.37 7.76 -16.03
CA SER A 15 8.41 8.71 -14.92
C SER A 15 9.19 9.97 -15.32
N LYS A 16 8.70 11.13 -14.88
CA LYS A 16 9.45 12.39 -15.04
C LYS A 16 10.70 12.43 -14.17
N GLU A 17 10.62 11.82 -12.99
CA GLU A 17 11.77 11.62 -12.10
C GLU A 17 12.49 10.32 -12.48
N GLN A 18 13.81 10.39 -12.58
CA GLN A 18 14.65 9.25 -12.94
C GLN A 18 15.73 8.96 -11.89
N ASN A 19 15.92 9.86 -10.92
CA ASN A 19 16.77 9.61 -9.75
C ASN A 19 15.94 8.87 -8.69
N LEU A 20 15.68 7.58 -8.94
CA LEU A 20 14.87 6.72 -8.07
C LEU A 20 15.70 5.70 -7.32
N HIS A 21 15.46 5.58 -6.02
CA HIS A 21 16.03 4.58 -5.14
C HIS A 21 14.98 3.54 -4.76
N PHE A 22 15.45 2.33 -4.44
CA PHE A 22 14.59 1.16 -4.24
C PHE A 22 15.04 0.36 -3.02
N ASP A 23 15.51 1.04 -1.97
CA ASP A 23 16.08 0.40 -0.80
C ASP A 23 15.03 -0.40 -0.04
N TYR A 24 13.82 0.16 0.12
CA TYR A 24 12.71 -0.57 0.73
C TYR A 24 12.32 -1.79 -0.09
N LEU A 25 12.19 -1.65 -1.41
CA LEU A 25 11.87 -2.76 -2.32
C LEU A 25 12.92 -3.88 -2.23
N LYS A 26 14.21 -3.53 -2.31
CA LYS A 26 15.32 -4.49 -2.20
C LYS A 26 15.32 -5.20 -0.85
N CYS A 27 15.08 -4.47 0.23
CA CYS A 27 14.96 -5.03 1.58
C CYS A 27 13.81 -6.06 1.65
N LEU A 28 12.63 -5.70 1.14
CA LEU A 28 11.45 -6.56 1.14
C LEU A 28 11.70 -7.85 0.33
N PHE A 29 12.30 -7.74 -0.86
CA PHE A 29 12.66 -8.90 -1.67
C PHE A 29 13.62 -9.83 -0.92
N LYS A 30 14.65 -9.27 -0.27
CA LYS A 30 15.59 -10.05 0.55
C LYS A 30 14.91 -10.75 1.72
N GLN A 31 13.99 -10.09 2.42
CA GLN A 31 13.21 -10.68 3.52
C GLN A 31 12.39 -11.90 3.08
N HIS A 32 11.93 -11.90 1.83
CA HIS A 32 11.17 -13.01 1.24
C HIS A 32 12.03 -14.00 0.44
N ASN A 33 13.37 -13.94 0.55
CA ASN A 33 14.31 -14.77 -0.20
C ASN A 33 14.11 -14.67 -1.73
N LEU A 34 13.72 -13.49 -2.22
CA LEU A 34 13.57 -13.19 -3.63
C LEU A 34 14.79 -12.43 -4.14
N GLU A 35 15.33 -12.87 -5.27
CA GLU A 35 16.40 -12.14 -5.95
C GLU A 35 15.84 -10.95 -6.73
N ILE A 36 16.54 -9.82 -6.65
CA ILE A 36 16.23 -8.63 -7.42
C ILE A 36 17.45 -8.23 -8.25
N ASN A 37 17.27 -8.19 -9.57
CA ASN A 37 18.30 -7.85 -10.55
C ASN A 37 17.70 -7.00 -11.68
N ASP A 38 18.54 -6.43 -12.53
CA ASP A 38 18.10 -5.52 -13.60
C ASP A 38 17.11 -6.18 -14.57
N ASN A 39 17.24 -7.49 -14.82
CA ASN A 39 16.29 -8.24 -15.63
C ASN A 39 14.91 -8.30 -14.95
N LYS A 40 14.86 -8.50 -13.64
CA LYS A 40 13.63 -8.51 -12.85
C LYS A 40 12.96 -7.14 -12.84
N PHE A 41 13.73 -6.06 -12.78
CA PHE A 41 13.21 -4.69 -12.92
C PHE A 41 12.48 -4.50 -14.25
N LYS A 42 13.02 -5.03 -15.35
CA LYS A 42 12.35 -5.03 -16.67
C LYS A 42 11.11 -5.93 -16.69
N THR A 43 11.21 -7.15 -16.17
CA THR A 43 10.08 -8.10 -16.12
C THR A 43 8.90 -7.56 -15.32
N LEU A 44 9.18 -6.79 -14.27
CA LEU A 44 8.17 -6.15 -13.43
C LEU A 44 7.70 -4.79 -13.96
N ASN A 45 8.16 -4.36 -15.15
CA ASN A 45 7.87 -3.05 -15.73
C ASN A 45 8.23 -1.86 -14.81
N ILE A 46 9.20 -2.04 -13.91
CA ILE A 46 9.77 -0.94 -13.10
C ILE A 46 10.61 -0.02 -14.00
N VAL A 47 11.24 -0.61 -15.02
CA VAL A 47 11.96 0.08 -16.09
C VAL A 47 11.43 -0.34 -17.45
N ASP A 48 11.47 0.56 -18.42
CA ASP A 48 11.17 0.28 -19.83
C ASP A 48 12.32 -0.48 -20.53
N LEU A 49 12.11 -0.81 -21.80
CA LEU A 49 13.12 -1.48 -22.64
C LEU A 49 14.39 -0.63 -22.84
N ASN A 50 14.32 0.69 -22.64
CA ASN A 50 15.43 1.64 -22.75
C ASN A 50 16.10 1.92 -21.39
N ASN A 51 15.81 1.13 -20.36
CA ASN A 51 16.30 1.29 -18.98
C ASN A 51 15.87 2.61 -18.30
N ARG A 52 14.73 3.19 -18.68
CA ARG A 52 14.15 4.35 -18.01
C ARG A 52 13.08 3.90 -17.02
N TYR A 53 13.02 4.52 -15.85
CA TYR A 53 12.01 4.19 -14.86
C TYR A 53 10.61 4.59 -15.34
N THR A 54 9.66 3.69 -15.11
CA THR A 54 8.23 3.92 -15.36
C THR A 54 7.59 4.60 -14.14
N ASN A 55 6.34 5.03 -14.27
CA ASN A 55 5.55 5.50 -13.13
C ASN A 55 5.29 4.37 -12.12
N LEU A 56 5.24 3.10 -12.55
CA LEU A 56 5.26 1.97 -11.61
C LEU A 56 6.54 2.00 -10.78
N GLY A 57 7.68 2.22 -11.42
CA GLY A 57 8.95 2.40 -10.72
C GLY A 57 8.91 3.57 -9.74
N LEU A 58 8.35 4.71 -10.13
CA LEU A 58 8.14 5.85 -9.23
C LEU A 58 7.30 5.48 -8.00
N LEU A 59 6.20 4.76 -8.18
CA LEU A 59 5.35 4.33 -7.06
C LEU A 59 6.07 3.37 -6.10
N LEU A 60 6.91 2.48 -6.65
CA LEU A 60 7.68 1.50 -5.89
C LEU A 60 8.98 2.08 -5.29
N SER A 61 9.43 3.24 -5.76
CA SER A 61 10.63 3.92 -5.30
C SER A 61 10.46 4.61 -3.95
N ASP A 62 11.58 4.90 -3.29
CA ASP A 62 11.60 5.66 -2.04
C ASP A 62 11.18 7.12 -2.24
N GLU A 63 11.26 7.65 -3.47
CA GLU A 63 10.85 8.99 -3.90
C GLU A 63 9.38 9.09 -4.36
N CYS A 64 8.55 8.09 -4.07
CA CYS A 64 7.13 8.14 -4.40
C CYS A 64 6.48 9.42 -3.82
N PRO A 65 5.93 10.31 -4.68
CA PRO A 65 5.44 11.62 -4.24
C PRO A 65 4.04 11.56 -3.63
N TYR A 66 3.40 10.39 -3.66
CA TYR A 66 2.06 10.18 -3.15
C TYR A 66 2.08 9.63 -1.74
N SER A 67 1.07 9.95 -0.95
CA SER A 67 0.92 9.47 0.43
C SER A 67 -0.43 8.81 0.67
N ILE A 68 -0.44 7.83 1.57
CA ILE A 68 -1.64 7.23 2.17
C ILE A 68 -1.91 7.96 3.48
N LYS A 69 -3.15 8.38 3.69
CA LYS A 69 -3.59 9.03 4.93
C LYS A 69 -4.70 8.21 5.56
N CYS A 70 -4.47 7.73 6.78
CA CYS A 70 -5.48 7.04 7.58
C CYS A 70 -6.02 7.99 8.64
N ALA A 71 -7.34 8.04 8.79
CA ALA A 71 -8.02 8.83 9.81
C ALA A 71 -8.99 7.93 10.60
N ILE A 72 -8.96 8.05 11.92
CA ILE A 72 -9.82 7.33 12.85
C ILE A 72 -10.84 8.31 13.42
N PHE A 73 -12.10 7.91 13.44
CA PHE A 73 -13.21 8.70 13.97
C PHE A 73 -13.83 7.97 15.16
N ASN A 74 -14.41 8.73 16.10
CA ASN A 74 -15.25 8.18 17.17
C ASN A 74 -16.71 8.10 16.71
N GLY A 75 -17.37 7.00 17.02
CA GLY A 75 -18.77 6.80 16.66
C GLY A 75 -18.99 6.57 15.16
N ASN A 76 -20.22 6.82 14.71
CA ASN A 76 -20.65 6.56 13.33
C ASN A 76 -20.65 7.82 12.46
N ASN A 77 -20.22 8.95 13.01
CA ASN A 77 -20.26 10.27 12.43
C ASN A 77 -18.84 10.83 12.30
N LYS A 78 -18.52 11.46 11.17
CA LYS A 78 -17.19 12.03 10.88
C LYS A 78 -16.88 13.32 11.68
N LEU A 79 -17.66 13.59 12.72
CA LEU A 79 -17.59 14.83 13.49
C LEU A 79 -16.51 14.77 14.57
N GLU A 80 -16.34 13.60 15.20
CA GLU A 80 -15.34 13.39 16.23
C GLU A 80 -14.11 12.70 15.66
N PHE A 81 -13.11 13.52 15.35
CA PHE A 81 -11.82 13.06 14.86
C PHE A 81 -10.97 12.54 16.02
N LYS A 82 -10.52 11.29 15.94
CA LYS A 82 -9.74 10.64 17.00
C LYS A 82 -8.23 10.72 16.74
N ASP A 83 -7.81 10.32 15.54
CA ASP A 83 -6.38 10.29 15.17
C ASP A 83 -6.18 10.32 13.65
N ARG A 84 -5.02 10.76 13.18
CA ARG A 84 -4.55 10.60 11.79
C ARG A 84 -3.10 10.21 11.74
N LYS A 85 -2.77 9.46 10.70
CA LYS A 85 -1.40 9.21 10.29
C LYS A 85 -1.27 9.30 8.79
N GLU A 86 -0.19 9.93 8.34
CA GLU A 86 0.22 10.02 6.94
C GLU A 86 1.47 9.18 6.73
N PHE A 87 1.45 8.35 5.69
CA PHE A 87 2.51 7.43 5.32
C PHE A 87 3.12 7.87 3.99
N THR A 88 4.45 7.87 3.90
CA THR A 88 5.22 8.37 2.75
C THR A 88 6.35 7.41 2.38
N GLY A 89 6.99 7.64 1.24
CA GLY A 89 8.00 6.75 0.66
C GLY A 89 7.37 5.70 -0.26
N SER A 90 8.06 4.59 -0.56
CA SER A 90 7.53 3.54 -1.44
C SER A 90 6.10 3.12 -1.09
N VAL A 91 5.23 2.92 -2.10
CA VAL A 91 3.84 2.46 -1.89
C VAL A 91 3.77 1.14 -1.11
N LEU A 92 4.80 0.28 -1.23
CA LEU A 92 4.92 -0.96 -0.47
C LEU A 92 5.13 -0.69 1.02
N LYS A 93 5.94 0.33 1.36
CA LYS A 93 6.15 0.78 2.73
C LYS A 93 4.86 1.35 3.30
N GLN A 94 4.21 2.23 2.54
CA GLN A 94 2.96 2.84 2.96
C GLN A 94 1.87 1.78 3.20
N ALA A 95 1.77 0.75 2.34
CA ALA A 95 0.81 -0.33 2.51
C ALA A 95 1.04 -1.10 3.82
N ASN A 96 2.28 -1.49 4.11
CA ASN A 96 2.63 -2.20 5.34
C ASN A 96 2.38 -1.35 6.59
N GLU A 97 2.84 -0.09 6.59
CA GLU A 97 2.66 0.80 7.73
C GLU A 97 1.20 1.17 7.98
N ALA A 98 0.42 1.36 6.91
CA ALA A 98 -1.02 1.61 7.00
C ALA A 98 -1.75 0.38 7.54
N PHE A 99 -1.40 -0.82 7.08
CA PHE A 99 -1.99 -2.06 7.60
C PHE A 99 -1.74 -2.23 9.09
N GLU A 100 -0.49 -2.10 9.53
CA GLU A 100 -0.12 -2.15 10.96
C GLU A 100 -0.89 -1.11 11.77
N TYR A 101 -0.98 0.12 11.27
CA TYR A 101 -1.72 1.19 11.94
C TYR A 101 -3.21 0.87 12.06
N LEU A 102 -3.87 0.39 11.00
CA LEU A 102 -5.27 -0.02 11.06
C LEU A 102 -5.47 -1.19 12.03
N ASN A 103 -4.51 -2.11 12.08
CA ASN A 103 -4.53 -3.26 12.98
C ASN A 103 -4.48 -2.85 14.46
N LEU A 104 -3.74 -1.78 14.80
CA LEU A 104 -3.72 -1.22 16.16
C LEU A 104 -5.10 -0.73 16.63
N PHE A 105 -5.96 -0.29 15.71
CA PHE A 105 -7.32 0.14 16.00
C PHE A 105 -8.38 -0.96 15.81
N ASN A 106 -7.98 -2.15 15.33
CA ASN A 106 -8.85 -3.31 15.18
C ASN A 106 -9.02 -4.03 16.53
N ARG A 107 -10.01 -3.61 17.32
CA ARG A 107 -10.19 -4.06 18.70
C ARG A 107 -10.49 -5.56 18.77
N ILE A 108 -10.00 -6.19 19.83
CA ILE A 108 -10.36 -7.55 20.22
C ILE A 108 -11.49 -7.48 21.24
N LYS A 109 -12.60 -8.14 20.95
CA LYS A 109 -13.76 -8.32 21.83
C LYS A 109 -13.74 -9.74 22.39
N GLY A 110 -13.76 -9.86 23.70
CA GLY A 110 -13.94 -11.16 24.35
C GLY A 110 -15.39 -11.43 24.69
N LYS A 111 -15.88 -12.62 24.36
CA LYS A 111 -17.18 -13.13 24.79
C LYS A 111 -16.98 -14.45 25.52
N ILE A 112 -17.61 -14.60 26.69
CA ILE A 112 -17.65 -15.89 27.40
C ILE A 112 -18.77 -16.73 26.79
N VAL A 113 -18.44 -17.93 26.32
CA VAL A 113 -19.37 -18.90 25.74
C VAL A 113 -19.22 -20.20 26.53
N GLY A 114 -20.22 -20.51 27.36
CA GLY A 114 -20.13 -21.62 28.31
C GLY A 114 -19.06 -21.37 29.39
N LEU A 115 -18.06 -22.25 29.46
CA LEU A 115 -16.90 -22.13 30.37
C LEU A 115 -15.66 -21.51 29.72
N GLU A 116 -15.72 -21.17 28.42
CA GLU A 116 -14.58 -20.69 27.65
C GLU A 116 -14.71 -19.22 27.27
N ARG A 117 -13.58 -18.51 27.22
CA ARG A 117 -13.50 -17.16 26.66
C ARG A 117 -13.10 -17.27 25.19
N VAL A 118 -13.88 -16.66 24.32
CA VAL A 118 -13.61 -16.53 22.89
C VAL A 118 -13.31 -15.06 22.57
N ASP A 119 -12.12 -14.79 22.07
CA ASP A 119 -11.69 -13.46 21.64
C ASP A 119 -11.83 -13.32 20.12
N THR A 120 -12.59 -12.33 19.66
CA THR A 120 -12.82 -12.03 18.24
C THR A 120 -12.44 -10.59 17.91
N ARG A 121 -11.80 -10.37 16.77
CA ARG A 121 -11.50 -9.02 16.28
C ARG A 121 -12.75 -8.38 15.68
N ASP A 122 -12.84 -7.05 15.73
CA ASP A 122 -13.90 -6.28 15.09
C ASP A 122 -13.94 -6.54 13.57
N TYR A 123 -12.77 -6.62 12.94
CA TYR A 123 -12.62 -7.00 11.54
C TYR A 123 -11.69 -8.20 11.42
N PRO A 124 -12.05 -9.23 10.63
CA PRO A 124 -11.10 -10.26 10.25
C PRO A 124 -9.88 -9.65 9.56
N GLU A 125 -8.69 -10.14 9.89
CA GLU A 125 -7.44 -9.59 9.40
C GLU A 125 -7.34 -9.61 7.87
N TYR A 126 -7.80 -10.71 7.24
CA TYR A 126 -7.83 -10.82 5.78
C TYR A 126 -8.75 -9.75 5.15
N ALA A 127 -9.90 -9.45 5.77
CA ALA A 127 -10.84 -8.48 5.23
C ALA A 127 -10.25 -7.06 5.29
N LEU A 128 -9.54 -6.73 6.36
CA LEU A 128 -8.83 -5.46 6.50
C LEU A 128 -7.70 -5.34 5.46
N ARG A 129 -6.93 -6.43 5.26
CA ARG A 129 -5.86 -6.50 4.26
C ARG A 129 -6.38 -6.28 2.85
N GLU A 130 -7.41 -7.02 2.44
CA GLU A 130 -7.99 -6.92 1.10
C GLU A 130 -8.63 -5.54 0.87
N ALA A 131 -9.34 -4.98 1.87
CA ALA A 131 -9.91 -3.64 1.74
C ALA A 131 -8.84 -2.57 1.52
N LEU A 132 -7.72 -2.64 2.25
CA LEU A 132 -6.60 -1.73 2.08
C LEU A 132 -5.94 -1.89 0.71
N LEU A 133 -5.61 -3.13 0.31
CA LEU A 133 -4.96 -3.39 -0.97
C LEU A 133 -5.83 -2.95 -2.14
N ASN A 134 -7.13 -3.22 -2.10
CA ASN A 134 -8.06 -2.77 -3.12
C ASN A 134 -8.12 -1.24 -3.21
N ALA A 135 -8.09 -0.53 -2.07
CA ALA A 135 -8.04 0.93 -2.06
C ALA A 135 -6.75 1.50 -2.66
N ILE A 136 -5.63 0.79 -2.53
CA ILE A 136 -4.33 1.20 -3.10
C ILE A 136 -4.28 0.89 -4.61
N ILE A 137 -4.67 -0.31 -5.01
CA ILE A 137 -4.57 -0.81 -6.40
C ILE A 137 -5.60 -0.15 -7.31
N HIS A 138 -6.83 0.04 -6.84
CA HIS A 138 -7.93 0.59 -7.63
C HIS A 138 -8.17 2.07 -7.34
N ARG A 139 -7.09 2.82 -7.13
CA ARG A 139 -7.13 4.27 -6.92
C ARG A 139 -7.59 4.94 -8.23
N LEU A 140 -8.91 5.02 -8.40
CA LEU A 140 -9.67 5.56 -9.55
C LEU A 140 -9.08 6.83 -10.16
#